data_AF-A0A925VFL2-F1
#
_entry.id   AF-A0A925VFL2-F1
#
_cell.length_a   1.000
_cell.length_b   1.000
_cell.length_c   1.000
_cell.angle_alpha   90.00
_cell.angle_beta   90.00
_cell.angle_gamma   90.00
#
_symmetry.space_group_name_H-M   'P 1'
#
loop_
_entity.id
_entity.type
_entity.pdbx_description
1 polymer ?
#
loop_
_entity_poly.entity_id
_entity_poly.type
_entity_poly.pdbx_seq_one_letter_code
_entity_poly.pdbx_strand_id
1 'polypeptide(L)'
;MNRDILLAPCLFAGGCLLLVDPPSSAVDDESETETSATGTPVGDGPPVITSLVADQEIFAVHEQITFTVVVEDPDGASEVVRGTLTGSSASTVYGSFVHGDGDQWELVATWTSFADAAMLSVGSLEVWARFEDRDGNVGARKLDLEICGDSYDDERYQECDAGNCVDTRYDNDHCGDCYSYCATDYSCEFGECCGMYGCFAKHHDPSLAASRPIPMPPAAAPLSTLVDEPRPLSGARLERAPVRAFDL
;
A
#
# COMPACT_ATOMS: atom_id res chain seq x y z
N MET A 1 25.37 28.44 -32.51
CA MET A 1 25.05 27.65 -33.72
C MET A 1 25.65 26.27 -33.57
N ASN A 2 24.86 25.32 -33.10
CA ASN A 2 24.97 23.88 -33.35
C ASN A 2 23.73 23.26 -32.68
N ARG A 3 22.78 22.81 -33.50
CA ARG A 3 21.65 21.99 -33.05
C ARG A 3 21.94 20.59 -33.54
N ASP A 4 22.20 19.68 -32.61
CA ASP A 4 22.35 18.27 -32.92
C ASP A 4 21.01 17.69 -33.38
N ILE A 5 21.07 17.05 -34.53
CA ILE A 5 19.99 16.37 -35.23
C ILE A 5 20.02 14.92 -34.75
N LEU A 6 19.01 14.50 -33.98
CA LEU A 6 18.77 13.08 -33.70
C LEU A 6 18.04 12.47 -34.91
N LEU A 7 18.75 11.59 -35.61
CA LEU A 7 18.22 10.73 -36.67
C LEU A 7 17.52 9.52 -36.05
N ALA A 8 16.22 9.37 -36.30
CA ALA A 8 15.49 8.14 -36.07
C ALA A 8 15.44 7.31 -37.38
N PRO A 9 15.87 6.03 -37.38
CA PRO A 9 15.62 5.14 -38.50
C PRO A 9 14.22 4.50 -38.39
N CYS A 10 13.33 4.88 -39.30
CA CYS A 10 12.07 4.19 -39.57
C CYS A 10 12.34 2.91 -40.37
N LEU A 11 11.82 1.76 -39.94
CA LEU A 11 11.76 0.57 -40.79
C LEU A 11 10.43 -0.21 -40.64
N PHE A 12 9.69 -0.17 -41.75
CA PHE A 12 8.78 -1.15 -42.34
C PHE A 12 7.35 -1.36 -41.84
N ALA A 13 6.47 -1.19 -42.83
CA ALA A 13 5.14 -1.76 -43.04
C ALA A 13 3.93 -0.97 -42.52
N GLY A 14 3.41 -0.11 -43.41
CA GLY A 14 1.97 0.09 -43.55
C GLY A 14 1.42 1.41 -43.02
N GLY A 15 1.24 2.37 -43.93
CA GLY A 15 0.25 3.44 -43.75
C GLY A 15 0.74 4.72 -43.08
N CYS A 16 1.34 5.61 -43.89
CA CYS A 16 1.38 7.04 -43.60
C CYS A 16 -0.04 7.60 -43.78
N LEU A 17 -0.67 8.06 -42.69
CA LEU A 17 -1.92 8.82 -42.75
C LEU A 17 -1.60 10.26 -42.34
N LEU A 18 -1.40 11.10 -43.35
CA LEU A 18 -1.40 12.55 -43.23
C LEU A 18 -2.87 13.01 -43.12
N LEU A 19 -3.27 13.51 -41.95
CA LEU A 19 -4.49 14.31 -41.85
C LEU A 19 -4.11 15.79 -41.89
N VAL A 20 -4.67 16.44 -42.90
CA VAL A 20 -4.54 17.84 -43.27
C VAL A 20 -5.65 18.61 -42.54
N ASP A 21 -5.28 19.69 -41.83
CA ASP A 21 -6.19 20.70 -41.28
C ASP A 21 -7.01 21.42 -42.37
N PRO A 22 -8.27 21.77 -42.09
CA PRO A 22 -8.83 23.02 -42.60
C PRO A 22 -9.71 23.74 -41.53
N PRO A 23 -10.22 24.96 -41.79
CA PRO A 23 -9.64 26.20 -41.30
C PRO A 23 -10.49 26.89 -40.22
N SER A 24 -9.79 27.75 -39.47
CA SER A 24 -10.25 29.01 -38.87
C SER A 24 -11.66 29.46 -39.26
N SER A 25 -12.53 29.60 -38.25
CA SER A 25 -13.67 30.50 -38.28
C SER A 25 -13.65 31.29 -36.98
N ALA A 26 -13.28 32.56 -37.11
CA ALA A 26 -13.37 33.57 -36.07
C ALA A 26 -14.84 33.80 -35.68
N VAL A 27 -15.09 33.88 -34.37
CA VAL A 27 -16.25 34.56 -33.81
C VAL A 27 -15.74 35.41 -32.65
N ASP A 28 -15.63 36.71 -32.90
CA ASP A 28 -15.63 37.76 -31.89
C ASP A 28 -17.02 37.80 -31.23
N ASP A 29 -17.11 37.86 -29.89
CA ASP A 29 -18.08 38.75 -29.20
C ASP A 29 -17.93 38.72 -27.65
N GLU A 30 -17.56 39.89 -27.13
CA GLU A 30 -17.98 40.58 -25.88
C GLU A 30 -17.89 39.82 -24.53
N SER A 31 -16.88 40.07 -23.69
CA SER A 31 -16.61 41.30 -22.90
C SER A 31 -17.44 41.41 -21.61
N GLU A 32 -16.67 41.49 -20.52
CA GLU A 32 -16.99 41.98 -19.16
C GLU A 32 -17.68 41.03 -18.17
N THR A 33 -16.93 40.58 -17.17
CA THR A 33 -16.97 41.15 -15.81
C THR A 33 -15.82 40.55 -14.99
N GLU A 34 -14.73 41.30 -14.85
CA GLU A 34 -13.64 40.96 -13.96
C GLU A 34 -14.09 41.15 -12.50
N THR A 35 -14.53 40.06 -11.86
CA THR A 35 -14.57 40.01 -10.39
C THR A 35 -13.16 39.73 -9.92
N SER A 36 -12.43 40.80 -9.62
CA SER A 36 -11.11 40.78 -9.01
C SER A 36 -11.21 40.21 -7.59
N ALA A 37 -11.22 38.89 -7.48
CA ALA A 37 -10.98 38.20 -6.22
C ALA A 37 -9.48 38.29 -5.93
N THR A 38 -9.12 39.07 -4.92
CA THR A 38 -7.84 38.98 -4.21
C THR A 38 -7.76 37.60 -3.55
N GLY A 39 -7.54 36.57 -4.36
CA GLY A 39 -7.09 35.28 -3.89
C GLY A 39 -5.68 35.45 -3.36
N THR A 40 -5.49 35.20 -2.07
CA THR A 40 -4.17 34.81 -1.55
C THR A 40 -3.58 33.80 -2.53
N PRO A 41 -2.32 33.93 -2.99
CA PRO A 41 -1.72 32.93 -3.84
C PRO A 41 -1.93 31.58 -3.16
N VAL A 42 -2.71 30.73 -3.81
CA VAL A 42 -2.84 29.34 -3.43
C VAL A 42 -1.42 28.78 -3.48
N GLY A 43 -1.02 28.14 -2.39
CA GLY A 43 0.37 27.98 -2.06
C GLY A 43 0.99 26.85 -2.85
N ASP A 44 1.57 27.19 -4.01
CA ASP A 44 2.42 26.33 -4.85
C ASP A 44 3.37 25.49 -3.98
N GLY A 45 3.00 24.24 -3.74
CA GLY A 45 3.64 23.44 -2.71
C GLY A 45 3.34 21.95 -2.84
N PRO A 46 4.27 21.08 -2.40
CA PRO A 46 4.11 19.64 -2.56
C PRO A 46 2.91 19.09 -1.79
N PRO A 47 2.30 17.99 -2.26
CA PRO A 47 1.32 17.24 -1.49
C PRO A 47 1.84 16.91 -0.08
N VAL A 48 0.97 16.99 0.92
CA VAL A 48 1.27 16.71 2.32
C VAL A 48 0.53 15.47 2.78
N ILE A 49 1.26 14.44 3.20
CA ILE A 49 0.68 13.20 3.69
C ILE A 49 0.35 13.32 5.19
N THR A 50 -0.92 13.58 5.51
CA THR A 50 -1.39 13.80 6.88
C THR A 50 -1.55 12.50 7.67
N SER A 51 -1.84 11.40 6.98
CA SER A 51 -1.90 10.05 7.56
C SER A 51 -1.35 9.00 6.59
N LEU A 52 -0.63 8.02 7.13
CA LEU A 52 -0.19 6.81 6.44
C LEU A 52 -0.27 5.67 7.45
N VAL A 53 -1.17 4.71 7.20
CA VAL A 53 -1.39 3.55 8.05
C VAL A 53 -1.44 2.28 7.20
N ALA A 54 -0.99 1.18 7.79
CA ALA A 54 -1.28 -0.16 7.30
C ALA A 54 -2.33 -0.81 8.21
N ASP A 55 -3.10 -1.74 7.67
CA ASP A 55 -4.03 -2.57 8.45
C ASP A 55 -3.32 -3.54 9.41
N GLN A 56 -2.06 -3.89 9.10
CA GLN A 56 -1.17 -4.64 9.97
C GLN A 56 0.25 -4.05 9.97
N GLU A 57 0.88 -3.98 11.15
CA GLU A 57 2.28 -3.53 11.30
C GLU A 57 3.28 -4.68 11.06
N ILE A 58 2.80 -5.91 11.29
CA ILE A 58 3.57 -7.13 11.13
C ILE A 58 2.95 -7.91 9.96
N PHE A 59 3.79 -8.22 8.98
CA PHE A 59 3.37 -8.78 7.70
C PHE A 59 3.95 -10.17 7.53
N ALA A 60 3.09 -11.19 7.57
CA ALA A 60 3.49 -12.56 7.30
C ALA A 60 3.69 -12.81 5.80
N VAL A 61 4.61 -13.73 5.48
CA VAL A 61 4.82 -14.21 4.11
C VAL A 61 3.49 -14.75 3.55
N HIS A 62 3.21 -14.41 2.29
CA HIS A 62 1.96 -14.76 1.58
C HIS A 62 0.68 -14.03 2.00
N GLU A 63 0.74 -13.11 2.97
CA GLU A 63 -0.41 -12.26 3.27
C GLU A 63 -0.54 -11.06 2.32
N GLN A 64 -1.63 -10.33 2.49
CA GLN A 64 -1.93 -9.07 1.82
C GLN A 64 -2.04 -7.99 2.87
N ILE A 65 -1.47 -6.82 2.58
CA ILE A 65 -1.45 -5.65 3.46
C ILE A 65 -2.13 -4.49 2.73
N THR A 66 -3.00 -3.79 3.43
CA THR A 66 -3.74 -2.64 2.91
C THR A 66 -3.17 -1.36 3.50
N PHE A 67 -2.63 -0.51 2.64
CA PHE A 67 -2.18 0.83 3.00
C PHE A 67 -3.28 1.84 2.74
N THR A 68 -3.61 2.63 3.76
CA THR A 68 -4.50 3.78 3.66
C THR A 68 -3.70 5.05 3.90
N VAL A 69 -3.86 6.02 2.99
CA VAL A 69 -3.17 7.31 3.04
C VAL A 69 -4.19 8.43 2.92
N VAL A 70 -4.00 9.50 3.69
CA VAL A 70 -4.72 10.76 3.51
C VAL A 70 -3.73 11.82 3.05
N VAL A 71 -4.04 12.48 1.94
CA VAL A 71 -3.15 13.43 1.28
C VAL A 71 -3.88 14.75 1.08
N GLU A 72 -3.31 15.83 1.59
CA GLU A 72 -3.79 17.19 1.39
C GLU A 72 -2.80 17.94 0.51
N ASP A 73 -3.30 18.61 -0.52
CA ASP A 73 -2.49 19.45 -1.39
C ASP A 73 -2.88 20.92 -1.18
N PRO A 74 -1.92 21.84 -0.96
CA PRO A 74 -2.22 23.25 -0.76
C PRO A 74 -2.90 23.92 -1.96
N ASP A 75 -2.72 23.37 -3.16
CA ASP A 75 -3.35 23.80 -4.42
C ASP A 75 -4.68 23.08 -4.70
N GLY A 76 -5.03 22.13 -3.83
CA GLY A 76 -6.29 21.40 -3.81
C GLY A 76 -6.11 19.94 -4.20
N ALA A 77 -6.87 19.04 -3.57
CA ALA A 77 -6.70 17.58 -3.74
C ALA A 77 -6.81 17.09 -5.19
N SER A 78 -7.50 17.81 -6.08
CA SER A 78 -7.57 17.50 -7.51
C SER A 78 -6.26 17.69 -8.28
N GLU A 79 -5.27 18.33 -7.69
CA GLU A 79 -3.95 18.53 -8.27
C GLU A 79 -3.03 17.32 -8.04
N VAL A 80 -3.35 16.44 -7.09
CA VAL A 80 -2.58 15.21 -6.86
C VAL A 80 -2.83 14.23 -8.01
N VAL A 81 -1.80 13.95 -8.82
CA VAL A 81 -1.91 13.15 -10.05
C VAL A 81 -1.63 11.68 -9.79
N ARG A 82 -0.68 11.35 -8.91
CA ARG A 82 -0.28 9.96 -8.65
C ARG A 82 0.23 9.73 -7.24
N GLY A 83 0.00 8.51 -6.74
CA GLY A 83 0.59 7.99 -5.51
C GLY A 83 1.30 6.66 -5.75
N THR A 84 2.48 6.47 -5.16
CA THR A 84 3.23 5.21 -5.21
C THR A 84 3.77 4.82 -3.84
N LEU A 85 3.86 3.51 -3.59
CA LEU A 85 4.58 2.96 -2.45
C LEU A 85 5.93 2.44 -2.93
N THR A 86 7.01 2.97 -2.36
CA THR A 86 8.38 2.60 -2.70
C THR A 86 9.13 2.03 -1.51
N GLY A 87 10.24 1.35 -1.75
CA GLY A 87 11.21 1.00 -0.71
C GLY A 87 12.05 2.20 -0.27
N SER A 88 13.11 1.92 0.49
CA SER A 88 14.14 2.89 0.85
C SER A 88 14.79 3.54 -0.37
N SER A 89 14.82 2.85 -1.52
CA SER A 89 15.16 3.42 -2.82
C SER A 89 13.90 3.74 -3.61
N ALA A 90 13.83 4.95 -4.20
CA ALA A 90 12.71 5.34 -5.05
C ALA A 90 12.57 4.50 -6.33
N SER A 91 13.62 3.74 -6.69
CA SER A 91 13.59 2.78 -7.80
C SER A 91 12.86 1.47 -7.48
N THR A 92 12.72 1.12 -6.20
CA THR A 92 11.98 -0.06 -5.75
C THR A 92 10.52 0.34 -5.59
N VAL A 93 9.65 -0.08 -6.50
CA VAL A 93 8.21 0.26 -6.46
C VAL A 93 7.42 -0.99 -6.09
N TYR A 94 6.64 -0.90 -5.00
CA TYR A 94 5.78 -1.99 -4.52
C TYR A 94 4.36 -1.90 -5.08
N GLY A 95 3.90 -0.69 -5.45
CA GLY A 95 2.57 -0.50 -6.03
C GLY A 95 2.19 0.97 -6.21
N SER A 96 1.00 1.19 -6.77
CA SER A 96 0.42 2.51 -6.97
C SER A 96 -0.90 2.62 -6.20
N PHE A 97 -1.08 3.74 -5.51
CA PHE A 97 -2.31 4.01 -4.80
C PHE A 97 -3.44 4.32 -5.76
N VAL A 98 -4.64 3.83 -5.43
CA VAL A 98 -5.90 4.15 -6.10
C VAL A 98 -6.61 5.21 -5.28
N HIS A 99 -7.13 6.23 -5.94
CA HIS A 99 -7.91 7.29 -5.29
C HIS A 99 -9.25 6.71 -4.80
N GLY A 100 -9.52 6.86 -3.51
CA GLY A 100 -10.77 6.48 -2.87
C GLY A 100 -11.78 7.62 -2.86
N ASP A 101 -12.58 7.71 -1.78
CA ASP A 101 -13.49 8.83 -1.55
C ASP A 101 -12.76 10.01 -0.87
N GLY A 102 -13.00 11.24 -1.35
CA GLY A 102 -12.40 12.44 -0.76
C GLY A 102 -10.87 12.46 -0.93
N ASP A 103 -10.15 12.76 0.16
CA ASP A 103 -8.68 12.90 0.19
C ASP A 103 -7.96 11.57 0.52
N GLN A 104 -8.70 10.45 0.52
CA GLN A 104 -8.20 9.14 0.89
C GLN A 104 -7.73 8.35 -0.33
N TRP A 105 -6.59 7.70 -0.18
CA TRP A 105 -5.95 6.85 -1.17
C TRP A 105 -5.65 5.49 -0.57
N GLU A 106 -5.81 4.43 -1.37
CA GLU A 106 -5.68 3.06 -0.92
C GLU A 106 -4.76 2.25 -1.84
N LEU A 107 -3.88 1.44 -1.26
CA LEU A 107 -3.07 0.46 -1.98
C LEU A 107 -3.17 -0.87 -1.26
N VAL A 108 -3.57 -1.90 -2.00
CA VAL A 108 -3.51 -3.28 -1.55
C VAL A 108 -2.24 -3.91 -2.12
N ALA A 109 -1.26 -4.19 -1.26
CA ALA A 109 0.00 -4.82 -1.65
C ALA A 109 0.02 -6.30 -1.24
N THR A 110 0.64 -7.13 -2.06
CA THR A 110 0.79 -8.57 -1.79
C THR A 110 2.24 -8.90 -1.51
N TRP A 111 2.51 -10.02 -0.84
CA TRP A 111 3.88 -10.49 -0.63
C TRP A 111 4.72 -10.52 -1.93
N THR A 112 4.12 -10.98 -3.04
CA THR A 112 4.78 -11.03 -4.36
C THR A 112 5.27 -9.64 -4.81
N SER A 113 4.49 -8.60 -4.53
CA SER A 113 4.84 -7.21 -4.84
C SER A 113 6.14 -6.77 -4.14
N PHE A 114 6.36 -7.24 -2.91
CA PHE A 114 7.58 -6.95 -2.16
C PHE A 114 8.74 -7.86 -2.56
N ALA A 115 8.48 -9.17 -2.72
CA ALA A 115 9.49 -10.18 -3.02
C ALA A 115 10.15 -9.98 -4.40
N ASP A 116 9.38 -9.51 -5.40
CA ASP A 116 9.91 -9.22 -6.73
C ASP A 116 10.75 -7.93 -6.75
N ALA A 117 10.47 -7.01 -5.84
CA ALA A 117 11.07 -5.68 -5.82
C ALA A 117 12.35 -5.60 -4.96
N ALA A 118 12.53 -6.50 -3.99
CA ALA A 118 13.73 -6.58 -3.16
C ALA A 118 14.00 -8.01 -2.69
N MET A 119 15.28 -8.37 -2.48
CA MET A 119 15.62 -9.48 -1.59
C MET A 119 15.24 -9.06 -0.17
N LEU A 120 13.99 -9.30 0.21
CA LEU A 120 13.52 -9.06 1.57
C LEU A 120 14.21 -10.06 2.49
N SER A 121 15.02 -9.56 3.41
CA SER A 121 15.36 -10.30 4.62
C SER A 121 14.24 -10.09 5.64
N VAL A 122 13.97 -11.11 6.45
CA VAL A 122 13.09 -10.99 7.61
C VAL A 122 13.55 -9.85 8.52
N GLY A 123 12.61 -9.16 9.17
CA GLY A 123 12.87 -8.01 10.04
C GLY A 123 12.30 -6.71 9.48
N SER A 124 12.95 -5.58 9.78
CA SER A 124 12.40 -4.26 9.49
C SER A 124 12.45 -3.91 7.99
N LEU A 125 11.29 -3.58 7.43
CA LEU A 125 11.11 -3.07 6.07
C LEU A 125 10.71 -1.60 6.12
N GLU A 126 11.56 -0.73 5.56
CA GLU A 126 11.22 0.68 5.38
C GLU A 126 10.49 0.89 4.05
N VAL A 127 9.28 1.46 4.11
CA VAL A 127 8.49 1.86 2.94
C VAL A 127 8.20 3.36 2.94
N TRP A 128 7.99 3.92 1.75
CA TRP A 128 7.70 5.33 1.54
C TRP A 128 6.46 5.48 0.66
N ALA A 129 5.44 6.17 1.16
CA ALA A 129 4.36 6.66 0.33
C ALA A 129 4.81 7.99 -0.31
N ARG A 130 4.71 8.09 -1.63
CA ARG A 130 5.12 9.25 -2.42
C ARG A 130 3.97 9.71 -3.31
N PHE A 131 3.63 10.98 -3.23
CA PHE A 131 2.57 11.61 -4.02
C PHE A 131 3.12 12.78 -4.81
N GLU A 132 2.66 12.93 -6.04
CA GLU A 132 3.09 13.98 -6.96
C GLU A 132 1.89 14.74 -7.49
N ASP A 133 1.99 16.06 -7.51
CA ASP A 133 0.99 16.96 -8.07
C ASP A 133 1.18 17.18 -9.58
N ARG A 134 0.39 18.09 -10.17
CA ARG A 134 0.45 18.41 -11.60
C ARG A 134 1.69 19.22 -12.00
N ASP A 135 2.26 19.95 -11.05
CA ASP A 135 3.44 20.79 -11.25
C ASP A 135 4.76 20.01 -11.01
N GLY A 136 4.64 18.75 -10.57
CA GLY A 136 5.74 17.82 -10.35
C GLY A 136 6.37 17.94 -8.97
N ASN A 137 5.74 18.65 -8.02
CA ASN A 137 6.18 18.65 -6.64
C ASN A 137 5.84 17.32 -5.98
N VAL A 138 6.69 16.85 -5.05
CA VAL A 138 6.56 15.53 -4.45
C VAL A 138 6.47 15.61 -2.93
N GLY A 139 5.36 15.09 -2.40
CA GLY A 139 5.17 14.76 -1.00
C GLY A 139 5.61 13.34 -0.68
N ALA A 140 6.26 13.11 0.47
CA ALA A 140 6.65 11.77 0.87
C ALA A 140 6.54 11.55 2.39
N ARG A 141 6.15 10.33 2.78
CA ARG A 141 6.09 9.91 4.19
C ARG A 141 6.53 8.47 4.33
N LYS A 142 7.32 8.24 5.38
CA LYS A 142 7.90 6.95 5.73
C LYS A 142 6.96 6.17 6.65
N LEU A 143 6.92 4.85 6.46
CA LEU A 143 6.34 3.89 7.36
C LEU A 143 7.33 2.73 7.52
N ASP A 144 7.60 2.36 8.76
CA ASP A 144 8.43 1.21 9.08
C ASP A 144 7.49 0.03 9.35
N LEU A 145 7.69 -1.07 8.64
CA LEU A 145 6.98 -2.33 8.79
C LEU A 145 7.94 -3.38 9.35
N GLU A 146 7.39 -4.43 9.92
CA GLU A 146 8.15 -5.61 10.31
C GLU A 146 7.63 -6.83 9.53
N ILE A 147 8.54 -7.53 8.87
CA ILE A 147 8.24 -8.75 8.14
C ILE A 147 8.47 -9.94 9.06
N CYS A 148 7.44 -10.76 9.21
CA CYS A 148 7.44 -12.04 9.90
C CYS A 148 7.42 -13.19 8.88
N GLY A 149 8.08 -14.31 9.15
CA GLY A 149 7.96 -15.53 8.36
C GLY A 149 9.23 -16.00 7.67
N ASP A 150 9.10 -17.08 6.91
CA ASP A 150 10.19 -17.82 6.32
C ASP A 150 10.70 -17.18 5.02
N SER A 151 11.94 -16.68 5.05
CA SER A 151 12.71 -16.73 3.81
C SER A 151 12.85 -18.21 3.47
N TYR A 152 12.42 -18.64 2.27
CA TYR A 152 12.31 -19.98 1.63
C TYR A 152 13.04 -21.22 2.20
N ASP A 153 14.01 -21.10 3.11
CA ASP A 153 14.79 -22.19 3.73
C ASP A 153 15.06 -22.01 5.24
N ASP A 154 14.51 -20.99 5.91
CA ASP A 154 14.72 -20.74 7.35
C ASP A 154 13.39 -20.36 8.02
N GLU A 155 12.71 -21.35 8.63
CA GLU A 155 11.49 -21.21 9.46
C GLU A 155 11.76 -20.45 10.79
N ARG A 156 12.71 -19.53 10.78
CA ARG A 156 13.27 -18.87 11.96
C ARG A 156 12.29 -17.97 12.66
N TYR A 157 11.53 -17.21 11.91
CA TYR A 157 10.65 -16.19 12.47
C TYR A 157 9.20 -16.60 12.28
N GLN A 158 8.48 -16.75 13.38
CA GLN A 158 7.05 -17.00 13.38
C GLN A 158 6.33 -15.89 14.14
N GLU A 159 5.09 -15.64 13.74
CA GLU A 159 4.21 -14.72 14.46
C GLU A 159 3.72 -15.40 15.74
N CYS A 160 4.24 -14.97 16.88
CA CYS A 160 3.85 -15.44 18.20
C CYS A 160 3.32 -14.28 19.06
N ASP A 161 2.82 -14.56 20.27
CA ASP A 161 2.47 -13.53 21.26
C ASP A 161 1.60 -12.36 20.75
N ALA A 162 0.46 -12.69 20.13
CA ALA A 162 -0.49 -11.70 19.61
C ALA A 162 0.10 -10.74 18.55
N GLY A 163 0.97 -11.26 17.69
CA GLY A 163 1.43 -10.58 16.49
C GLY A 163 2.93 -10.38 16.39
N ASN A 164 3.70 -10.62 17.45
CA ASN A 164 5.13 -10.34 17.48
C ASN A 164 5.95 -11.37 16.68
N CYS A 165 6.94 -10.90 15.93
CA CYS A 165 7.91 -11.78 15.29
C CYS A 165 8.87 -12.35 16.31
N VAL A 166 8.83 -13.67 16.50
CA VAL A 166 9.73 -14.37 17.41
C VAL A 166 10.67 -15.29 16.64
N ASP A 167 11.96 -15.22 17.00
CA ASP A 167 12.99 -16.14 16.50
C ASP A 167 12.85 -17.51 17.19
N THR A 168 12.08 -18.41 16.60
CA THR A 168 11.85 -19.74 17.14
C THR A 168 13.10 -20.61 17.18
N ARG A 169 14.24 -20.17 16.62
CA ARG A 169 15.49 -20.93 16.68
C ARG A 169 16.30 -20.67 17.94
N TYR A 170 16.11 -19.52 18.56
CA TYR A 170 16.95 -19.07 19.68
C TYR A 170 16.13 -18.52 20.85
N ASP A 171 14.83 -18.28 20.66
CA ASP A 171 13.94 -17.90 21.74
C ASP A 171 13.55 -19.12 22.58
N ASN A 172 13.96 -19.10 23.85
CA ASN A 172 13.63 -20.16 24.83
C ASN A 172 12.14 -20.29 25.11
N ASP A 173 11.36 -19.24 24.84
CA ASP A 173 9.93 -19.19 25.09
C ASP A 173 9.10 -19.61 23.86
N HIS A 174 9.75 -19.77 22.69
CA HIS A 174 9.12 -20.12 21.42
C HIS A 174 9.98 -21.08 20.59
N CYS A 175 10.68 -22.00 21.26
CA CYS A 175 11.68 -22.86 20.63
C CYS A 175 11.08 -23.91 19.70
N GLY A 176 11.38 -23.78 18.41
CA GLY A 176 10.88 -24.60 17.30
C GLY A 176 9.47 -24.27 16.85
N ASP A 177 8.62 -23.77 17.76
CA ASP A 177 7.22 -23.42 17.52
C ASP A 177 6.77 -22.34 18.52
N CYS A 178 5.73 -21.58 18.19
CA CYS A 178 5.19 -20.59 19.10
C CYS A 178 4.70 -21.23 20.42
N TYR A 179 5.00 -20.58 21.54
CA TYR A 179 4.63 -21.05 22.89
C TYR A 179 5.27 -22.38 23.28
N SER A 180 6.38 -22.72 22.62
CA SER A 180 7.16 -23.91 22.88
C SER A 180 8.33 -23.58 23.80
N TYR A 181 8.16 -23.87 25.09
CA TYR A 181 9.14 -23.50 26.11
C TYR A 181 10.20 -24.58 26.30
N CYS A 182 11.47 -24.18 26.35
CA CYS A 182 12.52 -25.05 26.84
C CYS A 182 12.42 -25.22 28.36
N ALA A 183 12.62 -26.46 28.83
CA ALA A 183 12.68 -26.75 30.25
C ALA A 183 13.81 -25.96 30.94
N THR A 184 13.71 -25.82 32.27
CA THR A 184 14.79 -25.22 33.07
C THR A 184 16.12 -25.93 32.80
N ASP A 185 17.19 -25.17 32.61
CA ASP A 185 18.55 -25.61 32.24
C ASP A 185 18.77 -26.00 30.76
N TYR A 186 17.81 -25.72 29.89
CA TYR A 186 17.96 -25.86 28.43
C TYR A 186 18.00 -24.48 27.76
N SER A 187 18.66 -24.40 26.60
CA SER A 187 18.67 -23.25 25.71
C SER A 187 18.13 -23.65 24.34
N CYS A 188 17.39 -22.75 23.69
CA CYS A 188 16.94 -22.95 22.33
C CYS A 188 18.10 -22.74 21.37
N GLU A 189 18.41 -23.76 20.58
CA GLU A 189 19.40 -23.68 19.51
C GLU A 189 18.85 -24.35 18.27
N PHE A 190 18.80 -23.59 17.16
CA PHE A 190 18.30 -24.06 15.86
C PHE A 190 16.87 -24.66 15.91
N GLY A 191 16.05 -24.23 16.87
CA GLY A 191 14.67 -24.68 17.03
C GLY A 191 14.51 -25.92 17.92
N GLU A 192 15.58 -26.34 18.59
CA GLU A 192 15.55 -27.45 19.53
C GLU A 192 16.03 -27.00 20.92
N CYS A 193 15.41 -27.54 21.97
CA CYS A 193 15.86 -27.33 23.33
C CYS A 193 17.10 -28.19 23.61
N CYS A 194 18.24 -27.52 23.79
CA CYS A 194 19.55 -28.12 23.99
C CYS A 194 20.01 -27.96 25.44
N GLY A 195 20.43 -29.06 26.04
CA GLY A 195 21.06 -29.09 27.35
C GLY A 195 22.53 -29.48 27.24
N MET A 196 23.19 -29.70 28.38
CA MET A 196 24.61 -30.10 28.42
C MET A 196 24.93 -31.39 27.64
N TYR A 197 23.94 -32.26 27.43
CA TYR A 197 24.10 -33.55 26.75
C TYR A 197 23.64 -33.57 25.29
N GLY A 198 23.28 -32.41 24.73
CA GLY A 198 22.83 -32.26 23.35
C GLY A 198 21.41 -31.72 23.21
N CYS A 199 20.95 -31.66 21.96
CA CYS A 199 19.63 -31.18 21.55
C CYS A 199 18.67 -32.36 21.43
N PHE A 200 17.47 -32.20 22.00
CA PHE A 200 16.43 -33.21 21.85
C PHE A 200 15.08 -32.53 21.67
N ALA A 201 14.38 -32.88 20.58
CA ALA A 201 13.05 -32.40 20.22
C ALA A 201 11.91 -32.71 21.22
N LYS A 202 12.21 -33.22 22.44
CA LYS A 202 11.21 -33.67 23.43
C LYS A 202 11.39 -33.11 24.84
N HIS A 203 12.23 -32.09 25.03
CA HIS A 203 12.40 -31.45 26.34
C HIS A 203 11.57 -30.17 26.50
N HIS A 204 10.37 -30.15 25.91
CA HIS A 204 9.38 -29.14 26.24
C HIS A 204 8.79 -29.44 27.61
N ASP A 205 8.73 -28.43 28.47
CA ASP A 205 8.08 -28.57 29.78
C ASP A 205 6.60 -28.18 29.66
N PRO A 206 5.66 -29.16 29.61
CA PRO A 206 4.24 -28.87 29.49
C PRO A 206 3.69 -28.15 30.72
N SER A 207 4.39 -28.16 31.86
CA SER A 207 3.97 -27.45 33.07
C SER A 207 4.18 -25.94 32.96
N LEU A 208 5.20 -25.50 32.21
CA LEU A 208 5.42 -24.08 31.92
C LEU A 208 4.36 -23.53 30.97
N ALA A 209 3.99 -24.30 29.94
CA ALA A 209 2.91 -23.94 29.01
C ALA A 209 1.55 -23.73 29.71
N ALA A 210 1.27 -24.47 30.81
CA ALA A 210 0.04 -24.31 31.58
C ALA A 210 0.08 -23.16 32.61
N SER A 211 1.28 -22.67 32.96
CA SER A 211 1.48 -21.66 34.01
C SER A 211 1.58 -20.23 33.47
N ARG A 212 1.90 -20.08 32.18
CA ARG A 212 1.89 -18.77 31.52
C ARG A 212 0.52 -18.52 30.91
N PRO A 213 -0.09 -17.35 31.16
CA PRO A 213 -1.31 -16.99 30.48
C PRO A 213 -0.98 -16.89 28.99
N ILE A 214 -1.56 -17.80 28.18
CA ILE A 214 -1.61 -17.60 26.74
C ILE A 214 -2.24 -16.22 26.56
N PRO A 215 -1.56 -15.25 25.93
CA PRO A 215 -2.20 -13.99 25.59
C PRO A 215 -3.38 -14.37 24.71
N MET A 216 -4.59 -14.32 25.26
CA MET A 216 -5.78 -14.48 24.45
C MET A 216 -5.69 -13.38 23.41
N PRO A 217 -5.84 -13.71 22.11
CA PRO A 217 -5.89 -12.67 21.09
C PRO A 217 -6.91 -11.62 21.55
N PRO A 218 -6.62 -10.32 21.36
CA PRO A 218 -7.56 -9.27 21.74
C PRO A 218 -8.93 -9.68 21.21
N ALA A 219 -9.91 -9.82 22.10
CA ALA A 219 -11.23 -10.31 21.75
C ALA A 219 -11.66 -9.53 20.51
N ALA A 220 -11.76 -10.22 19.36
CA ALA A 220 -12.04 -9.60 18.08
C ALA A 220 -13.17 -8.60 18.31
N ALA A 221 -12.90 -7.32 18.05
CA ALA A 221 -13.87 -6.27 18.27
C ALA A 221 -15.20 -6.78 17.69
N PRO A 222 -16.30 -6.78 18.47
CA PRO A 222 -17.52 -7.42 18.03
C PRO A 222 -17.83 -6.86 16.65
N LEU A 223 -17.88 -7.75 15.65
CA LEU A 223 -18.31 -7.40 14.30
C LEU A 223 -19.61 -6.64 14.51
N SER A 224 -19.53 -5.31 14.42
CA SER A 224 -20.73 -4.50 14.42
C SER A 224 -21.41 -4.96 13.16
N THR A 225 -22.47 -5.73 13.33
CA THR A 225 -23.42 -6.05 12.29
C THR A 225 -23.78 -4.72 11.67
N LEU A 226 -23.13 -4.40 10.55
CA LEU A 226 -23.63 -3.48 9.54
C LEU A 226 -24.94 -4.11 9.10
N VAL A 227 -25.98 -3.78 9.86
CA VAL A 227 -27.35 -3.86 9.40
C VAL A 227 -27.35 -2.91 8.21
N ASP A 228 -27.29 -3.49 7.03
CA ASP A 228 -27.56 -2.85 5.76
C ASP A 228 -28.98 -2.25 5.87
N GLU A 229 -29.06 -1.00 6.32
CA GLU A 229 -30.30 -0.25 6.25
C GLU A 229 -30.60 -0.07 4.76
N PRO A 230 -31.75 -0.58 4.26
CA PRO A 230 -32.09 -0.45 2.85
C PRO A 230 -32.17 1.04 2.50
N ARG A 231 -31.23 1.49 1.66
CA ARG A 231 -31.25 2.86 1.11
C ARG A 231 -32.63 3.09 0.49
N PRO A 232 -33.34 4.17 0.87
CA PRO A 232 -34.54 4.56 0.16
C PRO A 232 -34.15 4.87 -1.28
N LEU A 233 -34.71 4.12 -2.23
CA LEU A 233 -34.64 4.40 -3.66
C LEU A 233 -35.26 5.77 -3.91
N SER A 234 -34.43 6.81 -3.88
CA SER A 234 -34.82 8.15 -4.32
C SER A 234 -35.09 8.08 -5.81
N GLY A 235 -36.32 8.45 -6.19
CA GLY A 235 -36.90 8.19 -7.49
C GLY A 235 -36.08 8.70 -8.66
N ALA A 236 -35.59 7.76 -9.48
CA ALA A 236 -35.24 8.03 -10.86
C ALA A 236 -36.51 8.38 -11.63
N ARG A 237 -36.72 9.67 -11.87
CA ARG A 237 -37.72 10.19 -12.80
C ARG A 237 -37.29 9.77 -14.20
N LEU A 238 -37.99 8.77 -14.76
CA LEU A 238 -37.90 8.38 -16.17
C LEU A 238 -38.34 9.57 -17.04
N GLU A 239 -37.38 10.37 -17.51
CA GLU A 239 -37.62 11.27 -18.63
C GLU A 239 -37.74 10.45 -19.91
N ARG A 240 -38.96 10.38 -20.45
CA ARG A 240 -39.25 9.76 -21.75
C ARG A 240 -38.53 10.54 -22.85
N ALA A 241 -37.61 9.88 -23.54
CA ALA A 241 -37.08 10.36 -24.80
C ALA A 241 -38.22 10.45 -25.85
N PRO A 242 -38.25 11.52 -26.67
CA PRO A 242 -39.22 11.63 -27.77
C PRO A 242 -38.88 10.64 -28.89
N VAL A 243 -39.85 9.80 -29.23
CA VAL A 243 -39.82 8.91 -30.39
C VAL A 243 -39.83 9.78 -31.65
N ARG A 244 -38.75 9.76 -32.43
CA ARG A 244 -38.74 10.31 -33.79
C ARG A 244 -39.48 9.33 -34.72
N ALA A 245 -40.58 9.79 -35.30
CA ALA A 245 -41.25 9.12 -36.39
C ALA A 245 -40.33 9.13 -37.63
N PHE A 246 -40.10 7.95 -38.20
CA PHE A 246 -39.58 7.80 -39.55
C PHE A 246 -40.78 7.86 -40.50
N ASP A 247 -40.86 8.91 -41.32
CA ASP A 247 -41.76 8.96 -42.46
C ASP A 247 -41.15 8.15 -43.63
N LEU A 248 -42.01 7.36 -44.28
CA LEU A 248 -41.80 6.64 -45.54
C LEU A 248 -42.33 7.48 -46.71
#